data_AF-A0A2V5NJ06-F1
#
_entry.id   AF-A0A2V5NJ06-F1
#
_cell.length_a   1.000
_cell.length_b   1.000
_cell.length_c   1.000
_cell.angle_alpha   90.00
_cell.angle_beta   90.00
_cell.angle_gamma   90.00
#
_symmetry.space_group_name_H-M   'P 1'
#
loop_
_entity.id
_entity.type
_entity.pdbx_description
1 polymer ?
#
loop_
_entity_poly.entity_id
_entity_poly.type
_entity_poly.pdbx_seq_one_letter_code
_entity_poly.pdbx_strand_id
1 'polypeptide(L)'
;MNQTDYPCRMYLKQLPISMLVVCLLFAAPVRAQDNPSDNADLKEFLKQVAEMQKKATGSQTQNVPAFDVDKKLAEIEAATKEAARRQQEEQRDQEKLQVALEKQLAAPGPVTLPDWMPAIPQFKAAGSPTKKIAGNEVRIVQTGTSSITPEELVDAWESAAEAKNLNHARNNIDANGKLMTVTSLSTRSDPVQEVKLEAS
;
A
#
# COMPACT_ATOMS: atom_id res chain seq x y z
N MET A 1 66.65 -12.03 -32.77
CA MET A 1 65.65 -10.95 -32.95
C MET A 1 65.00 -10.68 -31.59
N ASN A 2 65.22 -9.46 -31.09
CA ASN A 2 64.53 -8.68 -30.02
C ASN A 2 64.49 -9.15 -28.55
N GLN A 3 65.40 -8.53 -27.77
CA GLN A 3 65.16 -7.79 -26.50
C GLN A 3 63.80 -7.06 -26.49
N THR A 4 63.04 -6.93 -25.38
CA THR A 4 63.33 -6.03 -24.24
C THR A 4 62.60 -6.40 -22.93
N ASP A 5 63.22 -5.94 -21.84
CA ASP A 5 62.83 -5.84 -20.43
C ASP A 5 61.45 -5.21 -20.06
N TYR A 6 61.01 -5.58 -18.84
CA TYR A 6 60.07 -5.03 -17.82
C TYR A 6 59.78 -3.49 -17.80
N PRO A 7 58.72 -2.94 -17.11
CA PRO A 7 58.27 -3.31 -15.74
C PRO A 7 56.77 -3.16 -15.33
N CYS A 8 56.47 -3.61 -14.11
CA CYS A 8 55.24 -3.42 -13.32
C CYS A 8 54.68 -1.98 -13.32
N ARG A 9 53.34 -1.82 -13.43
CA ARG A 9 52.51 -0.98 -12.53
C ARG A 9 50.99 -1.08 -12.80
N MET A 10 50.26 -1.33 -11.71
CA MET A 10 48.93 -0.82 -11.31
C MET A 10 47.77 -0.79 -12.31
N TYR A 11 46.63 -1.40 -11.94
CA TYR A 11 45.42 -0.66 -11.54
C TYR A 11 44.47 -1.57 -10.76
N LEU A 12 44.53 -1.44 -9.43
CA LEU A 12 43.49 -1.81 -8.49
C LEU A 12 42.34 -0.80 -8.72
N LYS A 13 41.25 -1.18 -9.38
CA LYS A 13 40.06 -0.33 -9.53
C LYS A 13 38.93 -0.85 -8.67
N GLN A 14 38.66 -0.07 -7.64
CA GLN A 14 37.58 -0.11 -6.67
C GLN A 14 36.22 -0.46 -7.30
N LEU A 15 35.69 -1.61 -6.89
CA LEU A 15 34.29 -2.04 -6.95
C LEU A 15 34.26 -3.10 -5.83
N PRO A 16 33.67 -2.87 -4.63
CA PRO A 16 32.25 -2.48 -4.45
C PRO A 16 31.98 -1.75 -3.10
N ILE A 17 31.94 -0.42 -3.05
CA ILE A 17 31.51 0.28 -1.81
C ILE A 17 30.37 1.28 -2.10
N SER A 18 30.29 1.82 -3.30
CA SER A 18 29.27 2.82 -3.65
C SER A 18 27.83 2.28 -3.69
N MET A 19 27.62 0.97 -3.79
CA MET A 19 26.26 0.40 -3.91
C MET A 19 25.62 0.10 -2.55
N LEU A 20 26.39 0.03 -1.47
CA LEU A 20 25.90 -0.36 -0.14
C LEU A 20 25.18 0.78 0.60
N VAL A 21 25.49 2.03 0.27
CA VAL A 21 24.90 3.21 0.94
C VAL A 21 23.51 3.57 0.38
N VAL A 22 23.24 3.26 -0.89
CA VAL A 22 21.94 3.58 -1.50
C VAL A 22 20.85 2.57 -1.13
N CYS A 23 21.20 1.31 -0.89
CA CYS A 23 20.23 0.27 -0.55
C CYS A 23 19.75 0.32 0.91
N LEU A 24 20.55 0.86 1.84
CA LEU A 24 20.15 0.96 3.27
C LEU A 24 19.22 2.15 3.57
N LEU A 25 19.12 3.13 2.67
CA LEU A 25 18.16 4.24 2.82
C LEU A 25 16.71 3.84 2.50
N PHE A 26 16.49 2.70 1.86
CA PHE A 26 15.16 2.23 1.46
C PHE A 26 14.67 0.99 2.23
N ALA A 27 15.45 0.49 3.19
CA ALA A 27 15.13 -0.73 3.92
C ALA A 27 15.30 -0.58 5.44
N ALA A 28 14.40 0.19 6.08
CA ALA A 28 14.06 0.00 7.49
C ALA A 28 12.63 0.53 7.74
N PRO A 29 11.88 -0.09 8.67
CA PRO A 29 10.48 -0.40 8.46
C PRO A 29 9.52 0.69 8.92
N VAL A 30 8.35 0.65 8.29
CA VAL A 30 7.06 1.06 8.88
C VAL A 30 6.96 0.45 10.28
N ARG A 31 7.24 1.25 11.32
CA ARG A 31 6.55 1.33 12.63
C ARG A 31 7.45 1.96 13.68
N ALA A 32 7.24 3.26 13.91
CA ALA A 32 7.30 3.85 15.24
C ALA A 32 6.48 5.14 15.20
N GLN A 33 5.31 5.14 15.85
CA GLN A 33 4.96 6.33 16.63
C GLN A 33 6.12 6.53 17.61
N ASP A 34 6.76 7.69 17.62
CA ASP A 34 7.09 8.44 18.85
C ASP A 34 8.23 9.46 18.66
N ASN A 35 7.91 10.66 19.12
CA ASN A 35 8.79 11.69 19.69
C ASN A 35 9.65 12.63 18.80
N PRO A 36 9.65 13.94 19.12
CA PRO A 36 10.52 14.96 18.52
C PRO A 36 12.01 14.85 18.91
N SER A 37 12.44 13.73 19.48
CA SER A 37 13.80 13.49 19.99
C SER A 37 14.81 13.10 18.89
N ASP A 38 14.33 12.65 17.72
CA ASP A 38 15.16 12.11 16.63
C ASP A 38 16.20 13.08 16.08
N ASN A 39 16.06 14.39 16.33
CA ASN A 39 17.02 15.38 15.85
C ASN A 39 18.36 15.35 16.59
N ALA A 40 18.41 14.89 17.85
CA ALA A 40 19.66 14.88 18.63
C ALA A 40 20.62 13.80 18.14
N ASP A 41 20.12 12.56 17.98
CA ASP A 41 20.91 11.42 17.50
C ASP A 41 21.26 11.57 16.01
N LEU A 42 20.34 12.12 15.21
CA LEU A 42 20.60 12.44 13.80
C LEU A 42 21.69 13.52 13.67
N LYS A 43 21.70 14.55 14.53
CA LYS A 43 22.73 15.59 14.51
C LYS A 43 24.11 15.04 14.86
N GLU A 44 24.20 14.15 15.85
CA GLU A 44 25.44 13.45 16.19
C GLU A 44 25.90 12.54 15.04
N PHE A 45 24.98 11.84 14.38
CA PHE A 45 25.30 11.02 13.20
C PHE A 45 25.83 11.86 12.02
N LEU A 46 25.15 12.95 11.66
CA LEU A 46 25.58 13.87 10.59
C LEU A 46 26.96 14.48 10.89
N LYS A 47 27.22 14.80 12.17
CA LYS A 47 28.51 15.30 12.64
C LYS A 47 29.61 14.24 12.52
N GLN A 48 29.34 12.98 12.90
CA GLN A 48 30.29 11.88 12.71
C GLN A 48 30.61 11.66 11.22
N VAL A 49 29.60 11.71 10.34
CA VAL A 49 29.79 11.61 8.89
C VAL A 49 30.69 12.75 8.36
N ALA A 50 30.46 13.99 8.81
CA ALA A 50 31.29 15.13 8.45
C ALA A 50 32.74 15.00 8.96
N GLU A 51 32.96 14.49 10.17
CA GLU A 51 34.29 14.23 10.71
C GLU A 51 35.04 13.14 9.95
N MET A 52 34.36 12.05 9.59
CA MET A 52 34.94 10.98 8.76
C MET A 52 35.33 11.50 7.38
N GLN A 53 34.52 12.35 6.78
CA GLN A 53 34.82 12.97 5.49
C GLN A 53 36.02 13.91 5.58
N LYS A 54 36.11 14.76 6.62
CA LYS A 54 37.30 15.61 6.86
C LYS A 54 38.59 14.81 6.99
N LYS A 55 38.54 13.65 7.66
CA LYS A 55 39.70 12.74 7.80
C LYS A 55 40.09 12.10 6.46
N ALA A 56 39.12 11.83 5.58
CA ALA A 56 39.36 11.27 4.25
C ALA A 56 39.96 12.29 3.26
N THR A 57 39.55 13.57 3.31
CA THR A 57 40.05 14.63 2.40
C THR A 57 41.54 14.96 2.59
N GLY A 58 42.15 14.56 3.71
CA GLY A 58 43.60 14.68 3.93
C GLY A 58 44.46 13.78 3.02
N SER A 59 43.84 12.83 2.30
CA SER A 59 44.52 11.92 1.38
C SER A 59 43.88 11.94 0.00
N GLN A 60 44.51 12.71 -0.89
CA GLN A 60 44.42 12.65 -2.35
C GLN A 60 43.11 13.10 -3.03
N THR A 61 43.33 13.92 -4.06
CA THR A 61 42.42 14.72 -4.88
C THR A 61 41.28 13.92 -5.52
N GLN A 62 40.05 14.10 -5.05
CA GLN A 62 38.83 14.04 -5.87
C GLN A 62 37.80 15.02 -5.29
N ASN A 63 37.15 15.80 -6.16
CA ASN A 63 36.09 16.75 -5.84
C ASN A 63 34.90 16.02 -5.18
N VAL A 64 34.95 15.80 -3.87
CA VAL A 64 33.79 15.38 -3.09
C VAL A 64 33.17 16.65 -2.49
N PRO A 65 31.87 16.95 -2.76
CA PRO A 65 31.24 18.13 -2.21
C PRO A 65 31.35 18.12 -0.68
N ALA A 66 31.82 19.23 -0.10
CA ALA A 66 31.88 19.40 1.34
C ALA A 66 30.48 19.15 1.93
N PHE A 67 30.38 18.19 2.84
CA PHE A 67 29.12 17.85 3.49
C PHE A 67 28.79 18.94 4.52
N ASP A 68 27.82 19.77 4.16
CA ASP A 68 27.30 20.85 4.98
C ASP A 68 26.21 20.30 5.90
N VAL A 69 26.58 20.08 7.16
CA VAL A 69 25.69 19.55 8.20
C VAL A 69 24.52 20.50 8.46
N ASP A 70 24.76 21.81 8.44
CA ASP A 70 23.73 22.81 8.72
C ASP A 70 22.71 22.86 7.58
N LYS A 71 23.19 22.80 6.33
CA LYS A 71 22.32 22.65 5.16
C LYS A 71 21.51 21.35 5.21
N LYS A 72 22.12 20.23 5.59
CA LYS A 72 21.44 18.93 5.68
C LYS A 72 20.40 18.90 6.79
N LEU A 73 20.70 19.50 7.94
CA LEU A 73 19.74 19.62 9.04
C LEU A 73 18.54 20.48 8.63
N ALA A 74 18.78 21.61 7.96
CA ALA A 74 17.71 22.47 7.45
C ALA A 74 16.84 21.78 6.38
N GLU A 75 17.45 20.99 5.48
CA GLU A 75 16.70 20.17 4.50
C GLU A 75 15.81 19.12 5.19
N ILE A 76 16.30 18.46 6.23
CA ILE A 76 15.54 17.46 6.99
C ILE A 76 14.42 18.12 7.79
N GLU A 77 14.69 19.23 8.47
CA GLU A 77 13.67 19.98 9.20
C GLU A 77 12.53 20.45 8.27
N ALA A 78 12.89 20.96 7.09
CA ALA A 78 11.91 21.35 6.07
C ALA A 78 11.10 20.14 5.57
N ALA A 79 11.76 19.00 5.31
CA ALA A 79 11.10 17.76 4.89
C ALA A 79 10.15 17.22 5.98
N THR A 80 10.56 17.23 7.25
CA THR A 80 9.74 16.80 8.38
C THR A 80 8.52 17.70 8.56
N LYS A 81 8.70 19.02 8.45
CA LYS A 81 7.58 19.97 8.50
C LYS A 81 6.59 19.77 7.36
N GLU A 82 7.08 19.53 6.14
CA GLU A 82 6.22 19.23 4.99
C GLU A 82 5.52 17.87 5.13
N ALA A 83 6.20 16.85 5.66
CA ALA A 83 5.60 15.55 5.93
C ALA A 83 4.51 15.65 7.00
N ALA A 84 4.74 16.40 8.08
CA ALA A 84 3.74 16.66 9.11
C ALA A 84 2.51 17.41 8.54
N ARG A 85 2.74 18.38 7.64
CA ARG A 85 1.65 19.08 6.94
C ARG A 85 0.83 18.11 6.07
N ARG A 86 1.48 17.24 5.30
CA ARG A 86 0.81 16.22 4.48
C ARG A 86 0.01 15.22 5.32
N GLN A 87 0.58 14.73 6.42
CA GLN A 87 -0.14 13.85 7.35
C GLN A 87 -1.39 14.53 7.92
N GLN A 88 -1.30 15.82 8.26
CA GLN A 88 -2.46 16.57 8.74
C GLN A 88 -3.53 16.75 7.65
N GLU A 89 -3.13 16.96 6.40
CA GLU A 89 -4.04 17.02 5.25
C GLU A 89 -4.72 15.66 5.01
N GLU A 90 -3.97 14.57 5.02
CA GLU A 90 -4.50 13.20 4.88
C GLU A 90 -5.48 12.84 6.01
N GLN A 91 -5.16 13.19 7.26
CA GLN A 91 -6.06 12.98 8.40
C GLN A 91 -7.38 13.74 8.23
N ARG A 92 -7.31 15.00 7.78
CA ARG A 92 -8.49 15.82 7.51
C ARG A 92 -9.34 15.23 6.39
N ASP A 93 -8.71 14.78 5.32
CA ASP A 93 -9.41 14.17 4.19
C ASP A 93 -10.07 12.84 4.58
N GLN A 94 -9.40 12.04 5.41
CA GLN A 94 -9.95 10.80 5.95
C GLN A 94 -11.14 11.07 6.88
N GLU A 95 -11.05 12.05 7.78
CA GLU A 95 -12.15 12.47 8.64
C GLU A 95 -13.35 12.95 7.81
N LYS A 96 -13.10 13.81 6.81
CA LYS A 96 -14.14 14.29 5.91
C LYS A 96 -14.83 13.16 5.15
N LEU A 97 -14.06 12.17 4.69
CA LEU A 97 -14.60 10.97 4.05
C LEU A 97 -15.46 10.17 5.04
N GLN A 98 -14.98 9.95 6.26
CA GLN A 98 -15.72 9.20 7.28
C GLN A 98 -17.05 9.88 7.61
N VAL A 99 -17.05 11.20 7.82
CA VAL A 99 -18.26 11.99 8.05
C VAL A 99 -19.22 11.90 6.86
N ALA A 100 -18.71 11.94 5.62
CA ALA A 100 -19.53 11.79 4.43
C ALA A 100 -20.17 10.38 4.34
N LEU A 101 -19.43 9.33 4.71
CA LEU A 101 -19.93 7.95 4.72
C LEU A 101 -20.97 7.73 5.81
N GLU A 102 -20.77 8.26 7.02
CA GLU A 102 -21.77 8.22 8.09
C GLU A 102 -23.05 8.95 7.69
N LYS A 103 -22.93 10.11 7.04
CA LYS A 103 -24.07 10.84 6.50
C LYS A 103 -24.82 10.03 5.44
N GLN A 104 -24.12 9.34 4.54
CA GLN A 104 -24.75 8.46 3.55
C GLN A 104 -25.39 7.22 4.20
N LEU A 105 -24.78 6.66 5.24
CA LEU A 105 -25.30 5.53 5.99
C LEU A 105 -26.63 5.87 6.67
N ALA A 106 -26.72 7.07 7.26
CA ALA A 106 -27.92 7.58 7.91
C ALA A 106 -29.01 8.04 6.91
N ALA A 107 -28.69 8.17 5.62
CA ALA A 107 -29.65 8.64 4.63
C ALA A 107 -30.79 7.62 4.44
N PRO A 108 -32.06 8.06 4.46
CA PRO A 108 -33.20 7.19 4.22
C PRO A 108 -33.16 6.66 2.78
N GLY A 109 -33.54 5.40 2.59
CA GLY A 109 -33.65 4.79 1.27
C GLY A 109 -33.79 3.27 1.34
N PRO A 110 -34.09 2.61 0.22
CA PRO A 110 -34.26 1.16 0.17
C PRO A 110 -33.00 0.42 0.67
N VAL A 111 -33.22 -0.63 1.45
CA VAL A 111 -32.17 -1.55 1.92
C VAL A 111 -32.46 -2.94 1.35
N THR A 112 -32.42 -3.01 0.03
CA THR A 112 -32.72 -4.23 -0.74
C THR A 112 -31.60 -4.51 -1.72
N LEU A 113 -31.38 -5.79 -1.99
CA LEU A 113 -30.45 -6.19 -3.05
C LEU A 113 -31.10 -5.91 -4.43
N PRO A 114 -30.31 -5.69 -5.49
CA PRO A 114 -30.86 -5.41 -6.82
C PRO A 114 -31.63 -6.60 -7.40
N ASP A 115 -32.76 -6.34 -8.06
CA ASP A 115 -33.62 -7.39 -8.64
C ASP A 115 -32.95 -8.20 -9.76
N TRP A 116 -31.95 -7.61 -10.42
CA TRP A 116 -31.19 -8.28 -11.48
C TRP A 116 -30.26 -9.37 -10.93
N MET A 117 -29.89 -9.29 -9.65
CA MET A 117 -28.96 -10.23 -9.01
C MET A 117 -29.45 -11.68 -9.17
N PRO A 118 -28.60 -12.62 -9.62
CA PRO A 118 -28.98 -14.02 -9.63
C PRO A 118 -29.13 -14.55 -8.20
N ALA A 119 -30.04 -15.49 -8.00
CA ALA A 119 -30.24 -16.14 -6.72
C ALA A 119 -28.95 -16.85 -6.28
N ILE A 120 -28.59 -16.69 -5.01
CA ILE A 120 -27.42 -17.36 -4.43
C ILE A 120 -27.85 -18.80 -4.07
N PRO A 121 -27.21 -19.84 -4.64
CA PRO A 121 -27.63 -21.23 -4.43
C PRO A 121 -27.54 -21.66 -2.96
N GLN A 122 -28.61 -22.30 -2.46
CA GLN A 122 -28.72 -22.84 -1.11
C GLN A 122 -28.42 -21.84 0.02
N PHE A 123 -28.51 -20.55 -0.28
CA PHE A 123 -28.25 -19.47 0.67
C PHE A 123 -29.41 -19.29 1.63
N LYS A 124 -29.10 -19.33 2.93
CA LYS A 124 -30.00 -19.03 4.03
C LYS A 124 -29.57 -17.72 4.67
N ALA A 125 -30.36 -16.68 4.46
CA ALA A 125 -30.11 -15.35 4.99
C ALA A 125 -30.17 -15.34 6.53
N ALA A 126 -29.18 -14.72 7.17
CA ALA A 126 -29.12 -14.48 8.62
C ALA A 126 -29.86 -13.18 9.01
N GLY A 127 -31.09 -13.01 8.50
CA GLY A 127 -31.90 -11.80 8.69
C GLY A 127 -32.04 -10.97 7.41
N SER A 128 -32.52 -9.72 7.54
CA SER A 128 -32.72 -8.80 6.42
C SER A 128 -31.42 -8.11 5.98
N PRO A 129 -31.36 -7.56 4.74
CA PRO A 129 -30.22 -6.78 4.30
C PRO A 129 -30.05 -5.51 5.16
N THR A 130 -28.82 -5.05 5.31
CA THR A 130 -28.47 -3.88 6.14
C THR A 130 -27.51 -2.95 5.40
N LYS A 131 -27.62 -1.63 5.60
CA LYS A 131 -26.60 -0.69 5.13
C LYS A 131 -25.41 -0.70 6.08
N LYS A 132 -24.19 -0.75 5.57
CA LYS A 132 -22.94 -0.69 6.34
C LYS A 132 -21.86 0.06 5.55
N ILE A 133 -20.89 0.63 6.25
CA ILE A 133 -19.66 1.13 5.64
C ILE A 133 -18.72 -0.06 5.41
N ALA A 134 -18.34 -0.29 4.16
CA ALA A 134 -17.42 -1.36 3.76
C ALA A 134 -16.32 -0.74 2.89
N GLY A 135 -15.11 -0.65 3.44
CA GLY A 135 -14.05 0.16 2.85
C GLY A 135 -14.43 1.64 2.85
N ASN A 136 -14.33 2.27 1.68
CA ASN A 136 -14.62 3.70 1.48
C ASN A 136 -16.02 3.98 0.92
N GLU A 137 -16.95 3.03 1.07
CA GLU A 137 -18.30 3.11 0.48
C GLU A 137 -19.37 2.59 1.44
N VAL A 138 -20.58 3.13 1.32
CA VAL A 138 -21.78 2.56 1.98
C VAL A 138 -22.37 1.50 1.06
N ARG A 139 -22.46 0.26 1.55
CA ARG A 139 -22.97 -0.90 0.80
C ARG A 139 -24.17 -1.51 1.51
N ILE A 140 -25.06 -2.13 0.74
CA ILE A 140 -26.12 -3.00 1.26
C ILE A 140 -25.54 -4.40 1.38
N VAL A 141 -25.57 -4.96 2.59
CA VAL A 141 -24.96 -6.25 2.92
C VAL A 141 -26.02 -7.21 3.45
N GLN A 142 -26.06 -8.40 2.88
CA GLN A 142 -26.82 -9.53 3.38
C GLN A 142 -25.84 -10.64 3.77
N THR A 143 -25.93 -11.09 5.02
CA THR A 143 -25.13 -12.23 5.50
C THR A 143 -26.00 -13.48 5.59
N GLY A 144 -25.36 -14.64 5.59
CA GLY A 144 -26.06 -15.92 5.64
C GLY A 144 -25.11 -17.09 5.56
N THR A 145 -25.67 -18.28 5.42
CA THR A 145 -24.93 -19.54 5.28
C THR A 145 -25.38 -20.26 4.04
N SER A 146 -24.48 -21.00 3.40
CA SER A 146 -24.84 -21.96 2.36
C SER A 146 -24.42 -23.37 2.79
N SER A 147 -25.11 -24.38 2.26
CA SER A 147 -24.83 -25.80 2.57
C SER A 147 -23.83 -26.42 1.59
N ILE A 148 -23.39 -25.67 0.59
CA ILE A 148 -22.36 -26.06 -0.39
C ILE A 148 -21.05 -25.32 -0.11
N THR A 149 -19.97 -25.80 -0.72
CA THR A 149 -18.64 -25.20 -0.54
C THR A 149 -18.57 -23.79 -1.15
N PRO A 150 -17.66 -22.92 -0.68
CA PRO A 150 -17.44 -21.60 -1.29
C PRO A 150 -17.17 -21.65 -2.79
N GLU A 151 -16.42 -22.65 -3.26
CA GLU A 151 -16.11 -22.83 -4.68
C GLU A 151 -17.36 -23.17 -5.49
N GLU A 152 -18.13 -24.17 -5.08
CA GLU A 152 -19.39 -24.55 -5.75
C GLU A 152 -20.42 -23.40 -5.75
N LEU A 153 -20.46 -22.62 -4.65
CA LEU A 153 -21.34 -21.45 -4.54
C LEU A 153 -21.01 -20.43 -5.62
N VAL A 154 -19.72 -20.14 -5.80
CA VAL A 154 -19.25 -19.12 -6.73
C VAL A 154 -19.38 -19.60 -8.17
N ASP A 155 -19.03 -20.85 -8.47
CA ASP A 155 -19.19 -21.46 -9.81
C ASP A 155 -20.64 -21.37 -10.30
N ALA A 156 -21.58 -21.71 -9.41
CA ALA A 156 -23.00 -21.66 -9.73
C ALA A 156 -23.50 -20.20 -9.88
N TRP A 157 -22.96 -19.26 -9.11
CA TRP A 157 -23.34 -17.85 -9.21
C TRP A 157 -22.79 -17.18 -10.48
N GLU A 158 -21.58 -17.53 -10.91
CA GLU A 158 -21.02 -17.09 -12.20
C GLU A 158 -21.78 -17.68 -13.38
N SER A 159 -22.10 -18.98 -13.34
CA SER A 159 -22.93 -19.63 -14.37
C SER A 159 -24.28 -18.92 -14.52
N ALA A 160 -24.90 -18.53 -13.39
CA ALA A 160 -26.14 -17.76 -13.40
C ALA A 160 -25.95 -16.32 -13.92
N ALA A 161 -24.79 -15.71 -13.69
CA ALA A 161 -24.44 -14.40 -14.21
C ALA A 161 -24.27 -14.41 -15.73
N GLU A 162 -23.62 -15.45 -16.28
CA GLU A 162 -23.49 -15.66 -17.72
C GLU A 162 -24.85 -15.81 -18.40
N ALA A 163 -25.75 -16.62 -17.83
CA ALA A 163 -27.11 -16.79 -18.32
C ALA A 163 -27.90 -15.46 -18.36
N LYS A 164 -27.57 -14.52 -17.46
CA LYS A 164 -28.17 -13.17 -17.40
C LYS A 164 -27.37 -12.11 -18.19
N ASN A 165 -26.34 -12.49 -18.94
CA ASN A 165 -25.47 -11.57 -19.68
C ASN A 165 -24.83 -10.48 -18.80
N LEU A 166 -24.45 -10.81 -17.57
CA LEU A 166 -23.74 -9.91 -16.67
C LEU A 166 -22.22 -9.97 -16.93
N ASN A 167 -21.51 -8.94 -16.47
CA ASN A 167 -20.06 -9.02 -16.32
C ASN A 167 -19.76 -9.72 -15.00
N HIS A 168 -18.69 -10.51 -14.94
CA HIS A 168 -18.26 -11.18 -13.72
C HIS A 168 -16.74 -11.17 -13.59
N ALA A 169 -16.25 -11.16 -12.35
CA ALA A 169 -14.83 -11.29 -12.03
C ALA A 169 -14.67 -12.04 -10.71
N ARG A 170 -13.76 -13.02 -10.70
CA ARG A 170 -13.41 -13.80 -9.51
C ARG A 170 -12.05 -13.37 -8.97
N ASN A 171 -11.94 -13.28 -7.66
CA ASN A 171 -10.69 -13.10 -6.96
C ASN A 171 -10.61 -14.05 -5.76
N ASN A 172 -9.61 -14.92 -5.74
CA ASN A 172 -9.33 -15.81 -4.62
C ASN A 172 -8.25 -15.19 -3.74
N ILE A 173 -8.57 -14.99 -2.47
CA ILE A 173 -7.72 -14.35 -1.48
C ILE A 173 -7.40 -15.37 -0.40
N ASP A 174 -6.12 -15.63 -0.16
CA ASP A 174 -5.68 -16.31 1.06
C ASP A 174 -5.49 -15.26 2.16
N ALA A 175 -6.30 -15.34 3.20
CA ALA A 175 -6.18 -14.51 4.39
C ALA A 175 -5.94 -15.40 5.61
N ASN A 176 -4.71 -15.42 6.11
CA ASN A 176 -4.28 -16.20 7.28
C ASN A 176 -4.53 -17.72 7.13
N GLY A 177 -4.32 -18.28 5.94
CA GLY A 177 -4.54 -19.71 5.66
C GLY A 177 -6.01 -20.07 5.48
N LYS A 178 -6.91 -19.08 5.50
CA LYS A 178 -8.32 -19.24 5.13
C LYS A 178 -8.52 -18.73 3.71
N LEU A 179 -8.90 -19.62 2.81
CA LEU A 179 -9.27 -19.25 1.45
C LEU A 179 -10.63 -18.53 1.48
N MET A 180 -10.63 -17.31 0.98
CA MET A 180 -11.84 -16.52 0.73
C MET A 180 -11.96 -16.28 -0.76
N THR A 181 -13.10 -16.62 -1.34
CA THR A 181 -13.41 -16.29 -2.73
C THR A 181 -14.33 -15.09 -2.76
N VAL A 182 -13.93 -14.07 -3.52
CA VAL A 182 -14.70 -12.86 -3.78
C VAL A 182 -15.07 -12.85 -5.26
N THR A 183 -16.36 -12.83 -5.56
CA THR A 183 -16.86 -12.69 -6.93
C THR A 183 -17.68 -11.43 -7.06
N SER A 184 -17.33 -10.59 -8.04
CA SER A 184 -18.07 -9.40 -8.45
C SER A 184 -18.94 -9.74 -9.65
N LEU A 185 -20.20 -9.32 -9.64
CA LEU A 185 -21.07 -9.27 -10.81
C LEU A 185 -21.48 -7.82 -11.08
N SER A 186 -21.51 -7.41 -12.35
CA SER A 186 -21.98 -6.07 -12.71
C SER A 186 -22.83 -6.02 -13.97
N THR A 187 -23.70 -5.00 -14.03
CA THR A 187 -24.51 -4.72 -15.22
C THR A 187 -23.62 -4.20 -16.35
N ARG A 188 -24.02 -4.47 -17.60
CA ARG A 188 -23.31 -3.99 -18.80
C ARG A 188 -23.73 -2.60 -19.25
N SER A 189 -24.86 -2.11 -18.75
CA SER A 189 -25.45 -0.83 -19.10
C SER A 189 -25.27 0.19 -17.98
N ASP A 190 -25.17 1.45 -18.37
CA ASP A 190 -25.14 2.57 -17.45
C ASP A 190 -26.52 2.86 -16.82
N PRO A 191 -26.58 3.24 -15.53
CA PRO A 191 -25.45 3.24 -14.60
C PRO A 191 -25.02 1.81 -14.24
N VAL A 192 -23.71 1.55 -14.29
CA VAL A 192 -23.15 0.25 -13.88
C VAL A 192 -23.42 0.03 -12.39
N GLN A 193 -24.07 -1.08 -12.08
CA GLN A 193 -24.30 -1.54 -10.72
C GLN A 193 -23.47 -2.80 -10.48
N GLU A 194 -22.86 -2.90 -9.30
CA GLU A 194 -22.04 -4.06 -8.92
C GLU A 194 -22.59 -4.71 -7.63
N VAL A 195 -22.60 -6.03 -7.61
CA VAL A 195 -22.79 -6.84 -6.39
C VAL A 195 -21.57 -7.71 -6.17
N LYS A 196 -21.23 -7.98 -4.91
CA LYS A 196 -20.11 -8.86 -4.54
C LYS A 196 -20.60 -9.99 -3.64
N LEU A 197 -20.14 -11.20 -3.92
CA LEU A 197 -20.29 -12.36 -3.07
C LEU A 197 -18.92 -12.68 -2.46
N GLU A 198 -18.87 -12.70 -1.13
CA GLU A 198 -17.69 -13.12 -0.36
C GLU A 198 -18.04 -14.45 0.32
N ALA A 199 -17.29 -15.51 0.00
CA ALA A 199 -17.50 -16.86 0.51
C ALA A 199 -16.21 -17.42 1.11
N SER A 200 -16.31 -18.04 2.29
CA SER A 200 -15.16 -18.54 3.07
C SER A 200 -15.57 -19.66 4.03
#